data_AF-A0A838TNV8-F1
#
_entry.id   AF-A0A838TNV8-F1
#
_cell.length_a   1.000
_cell.length_b   1.000
_cell.length_c   1.000
_cell.angle_alpha   90.00
_cell.angle_beta   90.00
_cell.angle_gamma   90.00
#
_symmetry.space_group_name_H-M   'P 1'
#
loop_
_entity.id
_entity.type
_entity.pdbx_description
1 polymer ?
#
loop_
_entity_poly.entity_id
_entity_poly.type
_entity_poly.pdbx_seq_one_letter_code
_entity_poly.pdbx_strand_id
1 'polypeptide(L)'
;MFKNYLKIAWRNLGTYKSDTAINLTGLCVAFTASLLLFLSVYYEFSFDKFHKNADDIYHFYFKIQDPKETSTTSTMPVPLLKEFKDGINNSL
;
A
#
# COMPACT_ATOMS: atom_id res chain seq x y z
N MET A 1 -19.16 -21.21 33.08
CA MET A 1 -18.76 -22.40 32.29
C MET A 1 -17.48 -22.16 31.46
N PHE A 2 -17.29 -20.99 30.83
CA PHE A 2 -16.08 -20.63 30.06
C PHE A 2 -14.75 -20.81 30.82
N LYS A 3 -14.73 -20.49 32.12
CA LYS A 3 -13.56 -20.70 33.01
C LYS A 3 -13.08 -22.16 33.04
N ASN A 4 -13.99 -23.13 32.90
CA ASN A 4 -13.62 -24.54 32.96
C ASN A 4 -12.95 -25.00 31.65
N TYR A 5 -13.47 -24.55 30.50
CA TYR A 5 -12.84 -24.80 29.20
C TYR A 5 -11.45 -24.17 29.10
N LEU A 6 -11.27 -22.94 29.59
CA LEU A 6 -9.96 -22.28 29.63
C LEU A 6 -8.96 -23.06 30.49
N LYS A 7 -9.40 -23.60 31.64
CA LYS A 7 -8.59 -24.44 32.53
C LYS A 7 -8.19 -25.76 31.87
N ILE A 8 -9.10 -26.39 31.13
CA ILE A 8 -8.85 -27.64 30.41
C ILE A 8 -7.87 -27.40 29.26
N ALA A 9 -8.06 -26.33 28.48
CA ALA A 9 -7.16 -25.97 27.39
C ALA A 9 -5.74 -25.69 27.88
N TRP A 10 -5.58 -24.92 28.97
CA TRP A 10 -4.26 -24.62 29.56
C TRP A 10 -3.54 -25.88 30.04
N ARG A 11 -4.26 -26.81 30.66
CA ARG A 11 -3.70 -28.09 31.09
C ARG A 11 -3.29 -28.96 29.90
N ASN A 12 -4.09 -28.97 28.83
CA ASN A 12 -3.81 -29.75 27.63
C ASN A 12 -2.58 -29.24 26.87
N LEU A 13 -2.43 -27.92 26.75
CA LEU A 13 -1.25 -27.25 26.20
C LEU A 13 0.03 -27.60 26.99
N GLY A 14 -0.08 -27.76 28.31
CA GLY A 14 1.04 -28.10 29.18
C GLY A 14 1.44 -29.59 29.18
N THR A 15 0.53 -30.49 28.79
CA THR A 15 0.77 -31.94 28.72
C THR A 15 1.49 -32.34 27.42
N TYR A 16 1.14 -31.71 26.29
CA TYR A 16 1.75 -31.97 24.97
C TYR A 16 2.70 -30.84 24.57
N LYS A 17 3.79 -30.66 25.34
CA LYS A 17 4.69 -29.49 25.21
C LYS A 17 5.38 -29.40 23.85
N SER A 18 5.87 -30.51 23.30
CA SER A 18 6.60 -30.53 22.04
C SER A 18 5.70 -30.20 20.84
N ASP A 19 4.54 -30.86 20.75
CA ASP A 19 3.58 -30.63 19.67
C ASP A 19 2.99 -29.23 19.73
N THR A 20 2.67 -28.76 20.95
CA THR A 20 2.20 -27.40 21.18
C THR A 20 3.26 -26.37 20.81
N ALA A 21 4.53 -26.61 21.13
CA ALA A 21 5.61 -25.67 20.82
C ALA A 21 5.80 -25.52 19.30
N ILE A 22 5.81 -26.62 18.55
CA ILE A 22 5.97 -26.58 17.09
C ILE A 22 4.78 -25.86 16.45
N ASN A 23 3.55 -26.23 16.84
CA ASN A 23 2.35 -25.65 16.26
C ASN A 23 2.21 -24.15 16.61
N LEU A 24 2.51 -23.77 17.85
CA LEU A 24 2.42 -22.39 18.31
C LEU A 24 3.51 -21.50 17.69
N THR A 25 4.75 -22.00 17.60
CA THR A 25 5.85 -21.24 16.97
C THR A 25 5.60 -21.07 15.46
N GLY A 26 5.18 -22.12 14.76
CA GLY A 26 4.79 -22.03 13.35
C GLY A 26 3.66 -21.03 13.11
N LEU A 27 2.63 -21.07 13.95
CA LEU A 27 1.51 -20.12 13.89
C LEU A 27 1.98 -18.68 14.15
N CYS A 28 2.79 -18.45 15.19
CA CYS A 28 3.31 -17.12 15.52
C CYS A 28 4.19 -16.55 14.40
N VAL A 29 5.07 -17.37 13.80
CA VAL A 29 5.93 -16.94 12.70
C VAL A 29 5.10 -16.58 11.47
N ALA A 30 4.15 -17.45 11.07
CA ALA A 30 3.28 -17.18 9.94
C ALA A 30 2.42 -15.92 10.16
N PHE A 31 1.88 -15.74 11.36
CA PHE A 31 1.08 -14.56 11.72
C PHE A 31 1.92 -13.28 11.74
N THR A 32 3.15 -13.34 12.25
CA THR A 32 4.06 -12.19 12.24
C THR A 32 4.45 -11.81 10.81
N ALA A 33 4.78 -12.80 9.98
CA ALA A 33 5.13 -12.60 8.59
C ALA A 33 3.96 -12.00 7.78
N SER A 34 2.74 -12.52 7.96
CA SER A 34 1.55 -11.98 7.28
C SER A 34 1.22 -10.57 7.73
N LEU A 35 1.37 -10.26 9.02
CA LEU A 35 1.16 -8.91 9.55
C LEU A 35 2.18 -7.92 8.98
N LEU A 36 3.45 -8.32 8.86
CA LEU A 36 4.52 -7.49 8.33
C LEU A 36 4.31 -7.21 6.83
N LEU A 37 3.92 -8.23 6.05
CA LEU A 37 3.54 -8.05 4.65
C LEU A 37 2.31 -7.14 4.50
N PHE A 38 1.28 -7.36 5.30
CA PHE A 38 0.09 -6.52 5.31
C PHE A 38 0.45 -5.06 5.61
N LEU A 39 1.29 -4.82 6.63
CA LEU A 39 1.75 -3.49 6.99
C LEU A 39 2.55 -2.83 5.86
N SER A 40 3.38 -3.60 5.15
CA SER A 40 4.15 -3.10 4.01
C SER A 40 3.22 -2.69 2.86
N VAL A 41 2.26 -3.53 2.49
CA VAL A 41 1.28 -3.22 1.44
C VAL A 41 0.41 -2.04 1.85
N TYR A 42 -0.01 -1.99 3.12
CA TYR A 42 -0.76 -0.87 3.67
C TYR A 42 0.03 0.43 3.61
N TYR A 43 1.32 0.38 3.93
CA TYR A 43 2.22 1.52 3.81
C TYR A 43 2.35 2.01 2.36
N GLU A 44 2.51 1.09 1.41
CA GLU A 44 2.64 1.40 -0.02
C GLU A 44 1.35 2.00 -0.59
N PHE A 45 0.19 1.42 -0.27
CA PHE A 45 -1.12 2.00 -0.62
C PHE A 45 -1.42 3.31 0.11
N SER A 46 -0.88 3.50 1.31
CA SER A 46 -1.01 4.75 2.05
C SER A 46 -0.12 5.84 1.45
N PHE A 47 1.01 5.51 0.84
CA PHE A 47 1.91 6.48 0.20
C PHE A 47 1.22 7.21 -0.95
N ASP A 48 0.42 6.49 -1.74
CA ASP A 48 -0.40 7.08 -2.81
C ASP A 48 -1.52 8.00 -2.27
N LYS A 49 -1.83 7.89 -0.98
CA LYS A 49 -2.84 8.70 -0.26
C LYS A 49 -2.25 9.74 0.70
N PHE A 50 -0.93 9.85 0.82
CA PHE A 50 -0.30 10.89 1.66
C PHE A 50 -0.40 12.29 1.06
N HIS A 51 -0.75 12.40 -0.23
CA HIS A 51 -1.07 13.67 -0.87
C HIS A 51 -2.52 14.05 -0.55
N LYS A 52 -2.68 15.10 0.25
CA LYS A 52 -3.97 15.67 0.69
C LYS A 52 -4.91 16.06 -0.47
N ASN A 53 -4.38 16.15 -1.71
CA ASN A 53 -5.05 16.51 -2.95
C ASN A 53 -4.73 15.50 -4.08
N ALA A 54 -4.78 14.19 -3.83
CA ALA A 54 -4.47 13.18 -4.85
C ALA A 54 -5.39 13.25 -6.10
N ASP A 55 -6.63 13.74 -5.95
CA ASP A 55 -7.57 13.96 -7.06
C ASP A 55 -7.18 15.15 -7.98
N ASP A 56 -6.24 16.00 -7.54
CA ASP A 56 -5.81 17.21 -8.26
C ASP A 56 -4.41 17.06 -8.90
N ILE A 57 -3.80 15.88 -8.78
CA ILE A 57 -2.50 15.58 -9.40
C ILE A 57 -2.72 15.13 -10.84
N TYR A 58 -2.81 16.10 -11.74
CA TYR A 58 -2.84 15.84 -13.17
C TYR A 58 -1.41 15.61 -13.70
N HIS A 59 -1.12 14.38 -14.14
CA HIS A 59 0.10 14.09 -14.92
C HIS A 59 -0.13 14.46 -16.38
N PHE A 60 0.52 15.54 -16.83
CA PHE A 60 0.46 15.99 -18.21
C PHE A 60 1.51 15.28 -19.05
N TYR A 61 1.07 14.57 -20.09
CA TYR A 61 1.93 13.92 -21.06
C TYR A 61 1.88 14.67 -22.39
N PHE A 62 3.05 15.01 -22.94
CA PHE A 62 3.14 15.55 -24.29
C PHE A 62 3.31 14.41 -25.28
N LYS A 63 2.32 14.23 -26.16
CA LYS A 63 2.41 13.29 -27.28
C LYS A 63 2.84 14.05 -28.52
N ILE A 64 4.07 13.82 -28.96
CA ILE A 64 4.55 14.27 -30.26
C ILE A 64 4.18 13.18 -31.26
N GLN A 65 3.26 13.50 -32.17
CA GLN A 65 2.82 12.57 -33.20
C GLN A 65 3.58 12.86 -34.48
N ASP A 66 4.68 12.14 -34.70
CA ASP A 66 5.42 12.12 -35.96
C ASP A 66 4.90 10.99 -36.88
N PRO A 67 4.97 11.13 -38.22
CA PRO A 67 4.44 10.13 -39.16
C PRO A 67 5.09 8.75 -39.13
N LYS A 68 6.19 8.56 -38.37
CA LYS A 68 6.94 7.28 -38.31
C LYS A 68 7.11 6.73 -36.90
N GLU A 69 7.15 7.55 -35.86
CA GLU A 69 7.23 7.08 -34.46
C GLU A 69 6.50 8.06 -33.53
N THR A 70 5.73 7.53 -32.57
CA THR A 70 5.07 8.34 -31.55
C THR A 70 5.92 8.34 -30.29
N SER A 71 6.72 9.40 -30.09
CA SER A 71 7.50 9.57 -28.87
C SER A 71 6.65 10.30 -27.82
N THR A 72 6.29 9.60 -26.75
CA THR A 72 5.66 10.21 -25.58
C THR A 72 6.75 10.70 -24.65
N THR A 73 6.96 12.01 -24.58
CA THR A 73 8.01 12.61 -23.75
C THR A 73 7.36 13.30 -22.56
N SER A 74 7.84 12.99 -21.35
CA SER A 74 7.34 13.57 -20.09
C SER A 74 8.01 14.90 -19.72
N THR A 75 8.80 15.47 -20.64
CA THR A 75 9.50 16.76 -20.46
C THR A 75 8.59 17.88 -20.93
N MET A 76 7.95 18.58 -20.00
CA MET A 76 7.21 19.80 -20.34
C MET A 76 8.17 21.01 -20.39
N PRO A 77 8.11 21.85 -21.44
CA PRO A 77 8.81 23.13 -21.45
C PRO A 77 8.36 23.98 -20.25
N VAL A 78 9.33 24.42 -19.44
CA VAL A 78 9.12 25.30 -18.26
C VAL A 78 8.17 26.49 -18.52
N PRO A 79 8.21 27.20 -19.67
CA PRO A 79 7.29 28.32 -19.89
C PRO A 79 5.81 27.92 -20.07
N LEU A 80 5.51 26.69 -20.51
CA LEU A 80 4.12 26.23 -20.66
C LEU A 80 3.44 25.99 -19.32
N LEU A 81 4.20 25.63 -18.27
CA LEU A 81 3.67 25.48 -16.90
C LEU A 81 2.95 26.74 -16.42
N LYS A 82 3.50 27.92 -16.78
CA LYS A 82 2.96 29.21 -16.33
C LYS A 82 1.63 29.52 -17.01
N GLU A 83 1.56 29.38 -18.33
CA GLU A 83 0.34 29.63 -19.12
C GLU A 83 -0.79 28.65 -18.76
N PHE A 84 -0.47 27.37 -18.50
CA PHE A 84 -1.49 26.42 -18.05
C PHE A 84 -2.05 26.75 -16.67
N LYS A 85 -1.20 27.17 -15.72
CA LYS A 85 -1.65 27.61 -14.39
C LYS A 85 -2.58 28.83 -14.48
N ASP A 86 -2.25 29.78 -15.35
CA ASP A 86 -3.03 31.00 -15.53
C ASP A 86 -4.34 30.75 -16.30
N GLY A 87 -4.34 29.82 -17.27
CA GLY A 87 -5.53 29.40 -18.01
C GLY A 87 -6.57 28.63 -17.19
N ILE A 88 -6.12 27.75 -16.29
CA ILE A 88 -7.02 27.02 -15.37
C ILE A 88 -7.67 28.00 -14.35
N ASN A 89 -6.91 28.96 -13.84
CA ASN A 89 -7.45 29.96 -12.90
C ASN A 89 -8.42 30.98 -13.54
N ASN A 90 -8.37 31.14 -14.87
CA ASN A 90 -9.21 32.10 -15.61
C ASN A 90 -10.45 31.42 -16.25
N SER A 91 -10.66 30.12 -15.99
CA SER A 91 -11.81 29.35 -16.48
C SER A 91 -12.75 28.85 -15.35
N LEU A 92 -12.49 29.28 -14.12
CA LEU A 92 -13.41 29.29 -12.97
C LEU A 92 -13.88 30.72 -12.70
#